data_AF-A0A8T4PI45-F1
#
_entry.id   AF-A0A8T4PI45-F1
#
_cell.length_a   1.000
_cell.length_b   1.000
_cell.length_c   1.000
_cell.angle_alpha   90.00
_cell.angle_beta   90.00
_cell.angle_gamma   90.00
#
_symmetry.space_group_name_H-M   'P 1'
#
loop_
_entity.id
_entity.type
_entity.pdbx_description
1 polymer ?
#
loop_
_entity_poly.entity_id
_entity_poly.type
_entity_poly.pdbx_seq_one_letter_code
_entity_poly.pdbx_strand_id
1 'polypeptide(L)'
;MHRVLFIGRFQPFHNAHLIDIKEVLKEVDEVLIAIGSSQEKSTLDNPFSYKERRQMIVNTLKNHKIKHYKIYPVPDLYNDKKWVDYIKNNLPKYDFVYSGNPWTLRCFKRHDSKVKKIRLIRGVSSTIIRDKMIKNKNWQSLVPKDIADYIKNIDGIERIKNISKS
;
A
#
# COMPACT_ATOMS: atom_id res chain seq x y z
N MET A 1 23.57 -4.66 3.87
CA MET A 1 22.34 -4.70 3.05
C MET A 1 21.27 -3.91 3.77
N HIS A 2 20.95 -2.74 3.25
CA HIS A 2 19.99 -1.81 3.82
C HIS A 2 18.58 -2.10 3.30
N ARG A 3 17.62 -2.24 4.22
CA ARG A 3 16.22 -2.51 3.87
C ARG A 3 15.29 -1.53 4.55
N VAL A 4 14.21 -1.20 3.85
CA VAL A 4 13.11 -0.41 4.41
C VAL A 4 11.83 -1.20 4.42
N LEU A 5 11.02 -1.03 5.48
CA LEU A 5 9.65 -1.52 5.51
C LEU A 5 8.71 -0.43 4.98
N PHE A 6 8.09 -0.66 3.83
CA PHE A 6 7.05 0.20 3.25
C PHE A 6 5.68 -0.42 3.45
N ILE A 7 4.85 0.17 4.32
CA ILE A 7 3.61 -0.44 4.78
C ILE A 7 2.38 0.41 4.47
N GLY A 8 1.34 -0.24 3.93
CA GLY A 8 0.08 0.40 3.60
C GLY A 8 -0.98 -0.62 3.20
N ARG A 9 -2.25 -0.19 3.16
CA ARG A 9 -3.36 -1.03 2.68
C ARG A 9 -3.38 -1.18 1.17
N PHE A 10 -2.90 -0.15 0.44
CA PHE A 10 -2.86 -0.10 -1.02
C PHE A 10 -4.23 -0.38 -1.68
N GLN A 11 -5.26 0.42 -1.34
CA GLN A 11 -6.66 0.24 -1.76
C GLN A 11 -7.19 1.35 -2.70
N PRO A 12 -6.66 1.52 -3.93
CA PRO A 12 -5.60 0.74 -4.58
C PRO A 12 -4.19 1.32 -4.36
N PHE A 13 -3.17 0.66 -4.89
CA PHE A 13 -1.85 1.26 -5.11
C PHE A 13 -1.95 2.40 -6.14
N HIS A 14 -1.11 3.43 -6.03
CA HIS A 14 -1.29 4.68 -6.78
C HIS A 14 0.03 5.42 -7.04
N ASN A 15 0.01 6.50 -7.82
CA ASN A 15 1.20 7.19 -8.29
C ASN A 15 2.11 7.69 -7.16
N ALA A 16 1.53 8.20 -6.06
CA ALA A 16 2.35 8.61 -4.92
C ALA A 16 3.14 7.46 -4.29
N HIS A 17 2.53 6.26 -4.13
CA HIS A 17 3.27 5.10 -3.61
C HIS A 17 4.41 4.67 -4.54
N LEU A 18 4.23 4.77 -5.86
CA LEU A 18 5.29 4.46 -6.82
C LEU A 18 6.46 5.44 -6.69
N ILE A 19 6.16 6.73 -6.53
CA ILE A 19 7.17 7.77 -6.32
C ILE A 19 7.93 7.48 -5.01
N ASP A 20 7.22 7.21 -3.91
CA ASP A 20 7.82 6.92 -2.61
C ASP A 20 8.78 5.73 -2.67
N ILE A 21 8.38 4.64 -3.36
CA ILE A 21 9.23 3.46 -3.56
C ILE A 21 10.47 3.80 -4.40
N LYS A 22 10.31 4.57 -5.48
CA LYS A 22 11.46 4.98 -6.32
C LYS A 22 12.43 5.88 -5.57
N GLU A 23 11.94 6.79 -4.76
CA GLU A 23 12.78 7.68 -3.96
C GLU A 23 13.55 6.91 -2.89
N VAL A 24 12.88 6.05 -2.12
CA VAL A 24 13.56 5.32 -1.05
C VAL A 24 14.59 4.32 -1.58
N LEU A 25 14.37 3.73 -2.77
CA LEU A 25 15.33 2.85 -3.45
C LEU A 25 16.63 3.55 -3.88
N LYS A 26 16.69 4.88 -3.83
CA LYS A 26 17.97 5.61 -4.00
C LYS A 26 18.85 5.54 -2.74
N GLU A 27 18.27 5.20 -1.59
CA GLU A 27 18.94 5.19 -0.29
C GLU A 27 19.10 3.78 0.30
N VAL A 28 18.40 2.77 -0.23
CA VAL A 28 18.36 1.40 0.33
C VAL A 28 18.47 0.34 -0.76
N ASP A 29 18.94 -0.85 -0.38
CA ASP A 29 19.17 -1.97 -1.30
C ASP A 29 17.89 -2.74 -1.65
N GLU A 30 16.89 -2.77 -0.75
CA GLU A 30 15.64 -3.54 -0.94
C GLU A 30 14.46 -2.92 -0.18
N VAL A 31 13.28 -2.91 -0.80
CA VAL A 31 12.03 -2.49 -0.16
C VAL A 31 11.18 -3.70 0.21
N LEU A 32 10.88 -3.84 1.51
CA LEU A 32 9.89 -4.79 2.01
C LEU A 32 8.52 -4.13 2.00
N ILE A 33 7.68 -4.48 1.03
CA ILE A 33 6.32 -3.95 0.87
C ILE A 33 5.35 -4.81 1.70
N ALA A 34 4.88 -4.25 2.81
CA ALA A 34 3.88 -4.89 3.66
C ALA A 34 2.47 -4.43 3.28
N ILE A 35 1.67 -5.34 2.71
CA ILE A 35 0.26 -5.08 2.40
C ILE A 35 -0.56 -5.32 3.68
N GLY A 36 -0.89 -4.22 4.35
CA GLY A 36 -1.71 -4.20 5.57
C GLY A 36 -3.18 -4.53 5.30
N SER A 37 -3.94 -4.82 6.37
CA SER A 37 -5.33 -5.30 6.26
C SER A 37 -5.46 -6.44 5.25
N SER A 38 -4.52 -7.39 5.26
CA SER A 38 -4.43 -8.42 4.23
C SER A 38 -5.63 -9.38 4.21
N GLN A 39 -6.31 -9.53 5.35
CA GLN A 39 -7.54 -10.31 5.49
C GLN A 39 -8.78 -9.59 4.93
N GLU A 40 -8.74 -8.26 4.83
CA GLU A 40 -9.89 -7.44 4.39
C GLU A 40 -10.06 -7.45 2.87
N LYS A 41 -11.32 -7.54 2.44
CA LYS A 41 -11.76 -7.46 1.05
C LYS A 41 -13.25 -7.10 0.99
N SER A 42 -13.73 -6.60 -0.14
CA SER A 42 -15.15 -6.34 -0.41
C SER A 42 -15.84 -5.39 0.57
N THR A 43 -15.11 -4.42 1.13
CA THR A 43 -15.70 -3.32 1.92
C THR A 43 -15.38 -1.96 1.29
N LEU A 44 -16.09 -0.89 1.70
CA LEU A 44 -15.87 0.47 1.18
C LEU A 44 -14.41 0.93 1.34
N ASP A 45 -13.80 0.55 2.46
CA ASP A 45 -12.42 0.89 2.76
C ASP A 45 -11.40 -0.09 2.20
N ASN A 46 -11.79 -1.34 2.02
CA ASN A 46 -10.96 -2.42 1.49
C ASN A 46 -11.65 -3.16 0.34
N PRO A 47 -11.87 -2.52 -0.82
CA PRO A 47 -12.60 -3.15 -1.92
C PRO A 47 -11.80 -4.26 -2.61
N PHE A 48 -10.47 -4.19 -2.58
CA PHE A 48 -9.59 -5.16 -3.23
C PHE A 48 -8.97 -6.12 -2.22
N SER A 49 -8.95 -7.40 -2.56
CA SER A 49 -8.28 -8.46 -1.80
C SER A 49 -6.77 -8.31 -1.78
N TYR A 50 -6.08 -9.00 -0.87
CA TYR A 50 -4.62 -9.06 -0.87
C TYR A 50 -4.04 -9.51 -2.22
N LYS A 51 -4.64 -10.53 -2.86
CA LYS A 51 -4.16 -11.06 -4.14
C LYS A 51 -4.23 -10.00 -5.25
N GLU A 52 -5.35 -9.29 -5.35
CA GLU A 52 -5.53 -8.21 -6.33
C GLU A 52 -4.53 -7.08 -6.08
N ARG A 53 -4.38 -6.64 -4.83
CA ARG A 53 -3.41 -5.60 -4.46
C ARG A 53 -1.97 -6.00 -4.75
N ARG A 54 -1.60 -7.24 -4.43
CA ARG A 54 -0.28 -7.80 -4.76
C ARG A 54 -0.07 -7.78 -6.27
N GLN A 55 -1.06 -8.20 -7.06
CA GLN A 55 -0.95 -8.21 -8.53
C GLN A 55 -0.78 -6.79 -9.10
N MET A 56 -1.55 -5.82 -8.61
CA MET A 56 -1.40 -4.41 -8.99
C MET A 56 0.03 -3.92 -8.75
N ILE A 57 0.59 -4.20 -7.56
CA ILE A 57 1.94 -3.79 -7.19
C ILE A 57 2.99 -4.49 -8.05
N VAL A 58 2.91 -5.82 -8.20
CA VAL A 58 3.86 -6.61 -9.00
C VAL A 58 3.89 -6.13 -10.46
N ASN A 59 2.72 -5.94 -11.09
CA ASN A 59 2.61 -5.47 -12.46
C ASN A 59 3.25 -4.09 -12.61
N THR A 60 2.90 -3.17 -11.72
CA THR A 60 3.43 -1.79 -11.74
C THR A 60 4.95 -1.78 -11.58
N LEU A 61 5.48 -2.46 -10.56
CA LEU A 61 6.92 -2.44 -10.29
C LEU A 61 7.71 -3.12 -11.40
N LYS A 62 7.19 -4.21 -11.97
CA LYS A 62 7.78 -4.89 -13.14
C LYS A 62 7.85 -3.95 -14.35
N ASN A 63 6.76 -3.26 -14.68
CA ASN A 63 6.70 -2.35 -15.83
C ASN A 63 7.60 -1.12 -15.65
N HIS A 64 7.84 -0.71 -14.40
CA HIS A 64 8.83 0.32 -14.07
C HIS A 64 10.26 -0.21 -13.86
N LYS A 65 10.54 -1.47 -14.22
CA LYS A 65 11.87 -2.12 -14.09
C LYS A 65 12.44 -2.14 -12.67
N ILE A 66 11.58 -2.04 -11.65
CA ILE A 66 11.98 -2.10 -10.24
C ILE A 66 12.07 -3.58 -9.87
N LYS A 67 13.25 -4.05 -9.43
CA LYS A 67 13.50 -5.46 -9.10
C LYS A 67 13.80 -5.72 -7.63
N HIS A 68 14.18 -4.70 -6.88
CA HIS A 68 14.68 -4.82 -5.51
C HIS A 68 13.55 -4.66 -4.47
N TYR A 69 12.59 -5.59 -4.49
CA TYR A 69 11.48 -5.57 -3.55
C TYR A 69 10.99 -6.96 -3.18
N LYS A 70 10.36 -7.08 -2.01
CA LYS A 70 9.60 -8.25 -1.58
C LYS A 70 8.24 -7.82 -1.03
N ILE A 71 7.21 -8.65 -1.21
CA ILE A 71 5.84 -8.32 -0.79
C ILE A 71 5.38 -9.31 0.26
N TYR A 72 4.84 -8.80 1.38
CA TYR A 72 4.36 -9.61 2.49
C TYR A 72 2.91 -9.23 2.86
N PRO A 73 2.04 -10.21 3.17
CA PRO A 73 0.75 -9.95 3.79
C PRO A 73 0.94 -9.59 5.26
N VAL A 74 0.26 -8.54 5.72
CA VAL A 74 0.19 -8.18 7.14
C VAL A 74 -1.29 -8.06 7.52
N PRO A 75 -1.84 -8.99 8.34
CA PRO A 75 -3.20 -8.86 8.83
C PRO A 75 -3.29 -7.76 9.90
N ASP A 76 -4.49 -7.26 10.13
CA ASP A 76 -4.72 -6.37 11.27
C ASP A 76 -4.73 -7.20 12.57
N LEU A 77 -4.15 -6.64 13.63
CA LEU A 77 -4.19 -7.21 14.97
C LEU A 77 -4.73 -6.17 15.94
N TYR A 78 -5.57 -6.58 16.88
CA TYR A 78 -6.28 -5.70 17.82
C TYR A 78 -5.37 -4.91 18.79
N ASN A 79 -4.04 -5.10 18.72
CA ASN A 79 -3.10 -4.47 19.63
C ASN A 79 -1.84 -4.02 18.88
N ASP A 80 -1.50 -2.73 19.00
CA ASP A 80 -0.36 -2.08 18.35
C ASP A 80 0.96 -2.85 18.56
N LYS A 81 1.22 -3.32 19.80
CA LYS A 81 2.44 -4.08 20.13
C LYS A 81 2.43 -5.43 19.42
N LYS A 82 1.32 -6.18 19.51
CA LYS A 82 1.19 -7.47 18.80
C LYS A 82 1.34 -7.30 17.30
N TRP A 83 0.85 -6.20 16.74
CA TRP A 83 0.98 -5.85 15.33
C TRP A 83 2.43 -5.58 14.93
N VAL A 84 3.16 -4.77 15.70
CA VAL A 84 4.59 -4.52 15.45
C VAL A 84 5.42 -5.79 15.65
N ASP A 85 5.16 -6.56 16.71
CA ASP A 85 5.87 -7.81 16.99
C ASP A 85 5.62 -8.85 15.89
N TYR A 86 4.38 -8.97 15.40
CA TYR A 86 4.05 -9.82 14.26
C TYR A 86 4.91 -9.45 13.04
N ILE A 87 5.02 -8.17 12.72
CA ILE A 87 5.82 -7.71 11.59
C ILE A 87 7.31 -8.04 11.80
N LYS A 88 7.86 -7.72 12.97
CA LYS A 88 9.27 -7.99 13.30
C LYS A 88 9.62 -9.48 13.25
N ASN A 89 8.69 -10.35 13.63
CA ASN A 89 8.92 -11.79 13.69
C ASN A 89 8.73 -12.50 12.34
N ASN A 90 7.88 -11.95 11.45
CA ASN A 90 7.50 -12.61 10.19
C ASN A 90 8.15 -12.01 8.94
N LEU A 91 8.73 -10.82 9.02
CA LEU A 91 9.43 -10.18 7.91
C LEU A 91 10.95 -10.18 8.11
N PRO A 92 11.74 -10.15 7.02
CA PRO A 92 13.19 -9.95 7.14
C PRO A 92 13.54 -8.68 7.90
N LYS A 93 14.69 -8.68 8.59
CA LYS A 93 15.20 -7.48 9.29
C LYS A 93 15.29 -6.29 8.34
N TYR A 94 14.85 -5.13 8.83
CA TYR A 94 14.86 -3.83 8.16
C TYR A 94 15.40 -2.73 9.07
N ASP A 95 15.92 -1.67 8.48
CA ASP A 95 16.60 -0.58 9.20
C ASP A 95 15.62 0.47 9.73
N PHE A 96 14.57 0.76 8.95
CA PHE A 96 13.54 1.73 9.33
C PHE A 96 12.20 1.45 8.63
N VAL A 97 11.14 2.02 9.19
CA VAL A 97 9.79 1.99 8.60
C VAL A 97 9.52 3.29 7.85
N TYR A 98 8.98 3.17 6.64
CA TYR A 98 8.62 4.27 5.77
C TYR A 98 7.11 4.28 5.54
N SER A 99 6.43 5.30 6.08
CA SER A 99 4.97 5.41 5.99
C SER A 99 4.51 6.87 6.00
N GLY A 100 3.35 7.09 5.36
CA GLY A 100 2.61 8.35 5.40
C GLY A 100 1.53 8.35 6.48
N ASN A 101 1.25 7.21 7.10
CA ASN A 101 0.20 7.06 8.11
C ASN A 101 0.71 7.43 9.52
N PRO A 102 0.16 8.46 10.19
CA PRO A 102 0.63 8.87 11.51
C PRO A 102 0.47 7.81 12.60
N TRP A 103 -0.59 7.00 12.55
CA TRP A 103 -0.80 5.91 13.51
C TRP A 103 0.29 4.84 13.36
N THR A 104 0.57 4.39 12.14
CA THR A 104 1.65 3.43 11.87
C THR A 104 2.99 3.92 12.38
N LEU A 105 3.35 5.18 12.09
CA LEU A 105 4.61 5.77 12.59
C LEU A 105 4.65 5.80 14.12
N ARG A 106 3.52 6.08 14.79
CA ARG A 106 3.44 6.06 16.26
C ARG A 106 3.61 4.65 16.83
N CYS A 107 2.97 3.63 16.25
CA CYS A 107 3.10 2.25 16.71
C CYS A 107 4.56 1.80 16.65
N PHE A 108 5.24 2.01 15.53
CA PHE A 108 6.64 1.64 15.38
C PHE A 108 7.59 2.44 16.27
N LYS A 109 7.36 3.75 16.41
CA LYS A 109 8.18 4.61 17.27
C LYS A 109 8.06 4.23 18.76
N ARG A 110 6.86 3.82 19.22
CA ARG A 110 6.63 3.32 20.59
C ARG A 110 7.29 1.97 20.88
N HIS A 111 7.73 1.26 19.85
CA HIS A 111 8.37 -0.04 19.93
C HIS A 111 9.78 0.01 19.31
N ASP A 112 10.50 1.11 19.59
CA ASP A 112 11.93 1.32 19.34
C ASP A 112 12.39 1.14 17.88
N SER A 113 11.47 1.30 16.93
CA SER A 113 11.80 1.22 15.51
C SER A 113 12.12 2.60 14.96
N LYS A 114 13.18 2.70 14.16
CA LYS A 114 13.46 3.92 13.38
C LYS A 114 12.33 4.12 12.36
N VAL A 115 11.84 5.35 12.25
CA VAL A 115 10.76 5.69 11.32
C VAL A 115 11.16 6.90 10.46
N LYS A 116 10.84 6.85 9.17
CA LYS A 116 10.92 7.98 8.24
C LYS A 116 9.51 8.27 7.72
N LYS A 117 9.12 9.54 7.75
CA LYS A 117 7.82 9.97 7.22
C LYS A 117 7.92 10.20 5.72
N ILE A 118 6.93 9.71 4.98
CA ILE A 118 6.78 9.97 3.56
C ILE A 118 6.39 11.43 3.32
N ARG A 119 6.92 12.05 2.26
CA ARG A 119 6.43 13.32 1.76
C ARG A 119 5.11 13.11 1.00
N LEU A 120 3.99 13.31 1.68
CA LEU A 120 2.67 13.13 1.09
C LEU A 120 2.48 14.08 -0.11
N ILE A 121 2.11 13.51 -1.26
CA ILE A 121 1.71 14.26 -2.44
C ILE A 121 0.26 14.73 -2.25
N ARG A 122 0.04 16.05 -2.25
CA ARG A 122 -1.30 16.63 -2.12
C ARG A 122 -2.21 16.15 -3.26
N GLY A 123 -3.46 15.84 -2.92
CA GLY A 123 -4.49 15.44 -3.88
C GLY A 123 -4.45 13.97 -4.34
N VAL A 124 -3.49 13.17 -3.86
CA VAL A 124 -3.39 11.75 -4.19
C VAL A 124 -3.51 10.89 -2.93
N SER A 125 -4.62 10.17 -2.80
CA SER A 125 -4.79 9.15 -1.77
C SER A 125 -5.75 8.06 -2.24
N SER A 126 -5.62 6.85 -1.69
CA SER A 126 -6.56 5.76 -1.94
C SER A 126 -8.02 6.16 -1.68
N THR A 127 -8.29 6.95 -0.63
CA THR A 127 -9.64 7.45 -0.35
C THR A 127 -10.18 8.34 -1.46
N ILE A 128 -9.38 9.30 -1.95
CA ILE A 128 -9.75 10.18 -3.06
C ILE A 128 -9.98 9.37 -4.34
N ILE A 129 -9.17 8.34 -4.58
CA ILE A 129 -9.29 7.47 -5.75
C ILE A 129 -10.62 6.68 -5.70
N ARG A 130 -10.94 6.05 -4.57
CA ARG A 130 -12.21 5.33 -4.41
C ARG A 130 -13.42 6.27 -4.55
N ASP A 131 -13.36 7.46 -3.95
CA ASP A 131 -14.42 8.47 -4.10
C ASP A 131 -14.63 8.88 -5.57
N LYS A 132 -13.54 9.08 -6.32
CA LYS A 132 -13.61 9.38 -7.75
C LYS A 132 -14.18 8.21 -8.56
N MET A 133 -13.86 6.96 -8.22
CA MET A 133 -14.46 5.77 -8.86
C MET A 133 -15.98 5.73 -8.64
N ILE A 134 -16.44 5.97 -7.41
CA ILE A 134 -17.88 6.00 -7.06
C ILE A 134 -18.60 7.10 -7.84
N LYS A 135 -18.00 8.30 -7.91
CA LYS A 135 -18.59 9.49 -8.55
C LYS A 135 -18.37 9.55 -10.07
N ASN A 136 -17.89 8.48 -10.71
CA ASN A 136 -17.53 8.45 -12.13
C ASN A 136 -16.60 9.61 -12.57
N LYS A 137 -15.72 10.08 -11.68
CA LYS A 137 -14.72 11.12 -11.97
C LYS A 137 -13.41 10.49 -12.45
N ASN A 138 -12.56 11.28 -13.10
CA ASN A 138 -11.24 10.83 -13.53
C ASN A 138 -10.34 10.45 -12.33
N TRP A 139 -10.22 9.14 -12.09
CA TRP A 139 -9.35 8.52 -11.08
C TRP A 139 -8.11 7.88 -11.72
N GLN A 140 -8.19 7.57 -13.02
CA GLN A 140 -7.14 6.90 -13.78
C GLN A 140 -5.85 7.73 -13.82
N SER A 141 -5.95 9.05 -13.78
CA SER A 141 -4.78 9.94 -13.69
C SER A 141 -4.01 9.85 -12.36
N LEU A 142 -4.60 9.26 -11.32
CA LEU A 142 -4.00 9.14 -9.99
C LEU A 142 -3.26 7.82 -9.76
N VAL A 143 -3.39 6.87 -10.69
CA VAL A 143 -2.76 5.56 -10.64
C VAL A 143 -1.90 5.31 -11.88
N PRO A 144 -0.94 4.38 -11.82
CA PRO A 144 -0.27 3.88 -13.01
C PRO A 144 -1.27 3.26 -13.99
N LYS A 145 -1.00 3.37 -15.29
CA LYS A 145 -1.87 2.83 -16.35
C LYS A 145 -2.21 1.35 -16.12
N ASP A 146 -1.20 0.56 -15.74
CA ASP A 146 -1.36 -0.87 -15.49
C ASP A 146 -2.37 -1.19 -14.37
N ILE A 147 -2.45 -0.32 -13.36
CA ILE A 147 -3.45 -0.45 -12.29
C ILE A 147 -4.83 -0.06 -12.80
N ALA A 148 -4.92 1.01 -13.60
CA ALA A 148 -6.19 1.40 -14.19
C ALA A 148 -6.78 0.28 -15.06
N ASP A 149 -5.94 -0.34 -15.89
CA ASP A 149 -6.32 -1.45 -16.77
C ASP A 149 -6.67 -2.69 -15.94
N TYR A 150 -5.87 -3.03 -14.93
CA TYR A 150 -6.16 -4.16 -14.05
C TYR A 150 -7.49 -4.00 -13.29
N ILE A 151 -7.77 -2.80 -12.73
CA ILE A 151 -9.01 -2.53 -12.00
C ILE A 151 -10.24 -2.66 -12.91
N LYS A 152 -10.15 -2.24 -14.18
CA LYS A 152 -11.21 -2.45 -15.17
C LYS A 152 -11.43 -3.93 -15.45
N ASN A 153 -10.36 -4.70 -15.63
CA ASN A 153 -10.43 -6.13 -15.95
C ASN A 153 -11.03 -7.01 -14.83
N ILE A 154 -11.04 -6.54 -13.59
CA ILE A 154 -11.62 -7.26 -12.43
C ILE A 154 -12.99 -6.71 -12.01
N ASP A 155 -13.61 -5.88 -12.87
CA ASP A 155 -14.86 -5.16 -12.60
C ASP A 155 -14.83 -4.36 -11.29
N GLY A 156 -13.65 -3.82 -10.94
CA GLY A 156 -13.40 -3.20 -9.65
C GLY A 156 -14.21 -1.92 -9.43
N ILE A 157 -14.54 -1.18 -10.49
CA ILE A 157 -15.39 0.01 -10.40
C ILE A 157 -16.81 -0.38 -9.97
N GLU A 158 -17.41 -1.35 -10.67
CA GLU A 158 -18.78 -1.78 -10.39
C GLU A 158 -18.87 -2.44 -9.01
N ARG A 159 -17.85 -3.21 -8.61
CA ARG A 159 -17.75 -3.72 -7.24
C ARG A 159 -17.80 -2.61 -6.20
N ILE A 160 -16.98 -1.56 -6.35
CA ILE A 160 -16.93 -0.44 -5.40
C ILE A 160 -18.29 0.28 -5.35
N LYS A 161 -18.93 0.51 -6.50
CA LYS A 161 -20.25 1.14 -6.56
C LYS A 161 -21.32 0.30 -5.84
N ASN A 162 -21.33 -1.00 -6.05
CA ASN A 162 -22.30 -1.90 -5.42
C ASN A 162 -22.12 -1.91 -3.89
N ILE A 163 -20.88 -1.97 -3.42
CA ILE A 163 -20.56 -1.88 -1.98
C ILE A 163 -21.00 -0.52 -1.41
N SER A 164 -20.91 0.58 -2.17
CA SER A 164 -21.30 1.92 -1.69
C SER A 164 -22.81 2.16 -1.58
N LYS A 165 -23.62 1.30 -2.19
CA LYS A 165 -25.08 1.36 -2.14
C LYS A 165 -25.67 0.41 -1.08
N SER A 166 -24.84 -0.45 -0.50
CA SER A 166 -25.21 -1.41 0.54
C SER A 166 -25.08 -0.77 1.91
#